data_AF-A0A2E0XGL2-F1
#
_entry.id   AF-A0A2E0XGL2-F1
#
_cell.length_a   1.000
_cell.length_b   1.000
_cell.length_c   1.000
_cell.angle_alpha   90.00
_cell.angle_beta   90.00
_cell.angle_gamma   90.00
#
_symmetry.space_group_name_H-M   'P 1'
#
loop_
_entity.id
_entity.type
_entity.pdbx_description
1 polymer ?
#
loop_
_entity_poly.entity_id
_entity_poly.type
_entity_poly.pdbx_seq_one_letter_code
_entity_poly.pdbx_strand_id
1 'polypeptide(L)' 'MSSTRVLSTQKWYHVAGVYDGSNVKVYADGELEGSVANTGILTINGS' A
#
# COMPACT_ATOMS: atom_id res chain seq x y z
N MET A 1 -3.71 -0.33 18.84
CA MET A 1 -4.89 0.43 18.38
C MET A 1 -4.69 0.67 16.90
N SER A 2 -5.44 -0.01 16.01
CA SER A 2 -5.38 0.29 14.58
C SER A 2 -6.18 1.57 14.32
N SER A 3 -5.50 2.63 13.90
CA SER A 3 -6.16 3.84 13.41
C SER A 3 -6.67 3.54 12.00
N THR A 4 -7.97 3.35 11.84
CA THR A 4 -8.59 3.22 10.52
C THR A 4 -8.89 4.63 10.01
N ARG A 5 -8.13 5.11 9.03
CA ARG A 5 -8.42 6.39 8.37
C ARG A 5 -9.69 6.26 7.54
N VAL A 6 -10.65 7.13 7.78
CA VAL A 6 -11.87 7.23 6.96
C VAL A 6 -11.56 8.15 5.77
N LEU A 7 -11.54 7.57 4.57
CA LEU A 7 -11.39 8.34 3.34
C LEU A 7 -12.73 8.97 2.96
N SER A 8 -12.73 10.29 2.74
CA SER A 8 -13.90 11.05 2.28
C SER A 8 -14.01 10.99 0.75
N THR A 9 -15.24 10.85 0.23
CA THR A 9 -15.54 10.86 -1.21
C THR A 9 -15.38 12.27 -1.79
N GLN A 10 -15.17 12.39 -3.11
CA GLN A 10 -14.91 13.66 -3.82
C GLN A 10 -13.58 14.36 -3.46
N LYS A 11 -12.64 13.63 -2.85
CA LYS A 11 -11.25 14.06 -2.69
C LYS A 11 -10.32 13.15 -3.49
N TRP A 12 -9.32 13.76 -4.10
CA TRP A 12 -8.19 13.05 -4.64
C TRP A 12 -7.18 12.79 -3.53
N TYR A 13 -6.63 11.58 -3.52
CA TYR A 13 -5.58 11.14 -2.61
C TYR A 13 -4.41 10.63 -3.46
N HIS A 14 -3.18 10.97 -3.08
CA HIS A 14 -2.00 10.42 -3.74
C HIS A 14 -1.65 9.08 -3.10
N VAL A 15 -1.99 7.99 -3.79
CA VAL A 15 -1.76 6.62 -3.28
C VAL A 15 -0.49 6.02 -3.89
N ALA A 16 0.41 5.56 -3.04
CA ALA A 16 1.64 4.87 -3.45
C ALA A 16 1.72 3.47 -2.84
N GLY A 17 1.97 2.47 -3.67
CA GLY A 17 2.25 1.10 -3.25
C GLY A 17 3.75 0.82 -3.34
N VAL A 18 4.34 0.32 -2.26
CA VAL A 18 5.75 -0.08 -2.22
C VAL A 18 5.81 -1.56 -1.85
N TYR A 19 6.58 -2.32 -2.62
CA TYR A 19 6.90 -3.70 -2.32
C TYR A 19 8.40 -3.84 -2.07
N ASP A 20 8.77 -4.28 -0.87
CA ASP A 20 10.18 -4.42 -0.45
C ASP A 20 10.74 -5.84 -0.59
N GLY A 21 10.01 -6.74 -1.27
CA GLY A 21 10.39 -8.16 -1.41
C GLY A 21 9.85 -9.06 -0.30
N SER A 22 9.23 -8.50 0.75
CA SER A 22 8.59 -9.29 1.82
C SER A 22 7.27 -8.69 2.29
N ASN A 23 7.10 -7.38 2.15
CA ASN A 23 5.91 -6.66 2.56
C ASN A 23 5.42 -5.75 1.43
N VAL A 24 4.10 -5.69 1.28
CA VAL A 24 3.41 -4.67 0.50
C VAL A 24 2.96 -3.59 1.48
N LYS A 25 3.37 -2.36 1.23
CA LYS A 25 2.99 -1.16 1.99
C LYS A 25 2.19 -0.24 1.08
N VAL A 26 1.10 0.31 1.59
CA VAL A 26 0.26 1.28 0.89
C VAL A 26 0.26 2.58 1.68
N TYR A 27 0.57 3.67 0.99
CA TYR A 27 0.58 5.02 1.52
C TYR A 27 -0.49 5.86 0.85
N ALA A 28 -1.19 6.72 1.59
CA ALA A 28 -2.10 7.73 1.05
C ALA A 28 -1.69 9.12 1.53
N ASP A 29 -1.43 10.04 0.60
CA ASP A 29 -0.81 11.36 0.84
C ASP A 29 0.54 11.29 1.56
N GLY A 30 1.24 10.16 1.43
CA GLY A 30 2.54 9.91 2.07
C GLY A 30 2.46 9.26 3.45
N GLU A 31 1.27 9.10 4.04
CA GLU A 31 1.07 8.40 5.31
C GLU A 31 0.80 6.91 5.08
N LEU A 32 1.39 6.02 5.91
CA LEU A 32 1.22 4.57 5.79
C LEU A 32 -0.19 4.16 6.27
N GLU A 33 -1.02 3.74 5.34
CA GLU A 33 -2.39 3.30 5.64
C GLU A 33 -2.48 1.79 5.91
N GLY A 34 -1.59 1.01 5.30
CA GLY A 34 -1.64 -0.44 5.42
C GLY A 34 -0.32 -1.10 5.06
N SER A 35 0.01 -2.15 5.79
CA SER A 35 1.13 -3.03 5.48
C SER A 35 0.68 -4.47 5.65
N VAL A 36 0.83 -5.26 4.58
CA VAL A 36 0.57 -6.70 4.59
C VAL A 36 1.87 -7.41 4.29
N ALA A 37 2.25 -8.33 5.19
CA ALA A 37 3.30 -9.28 4.91
C ALA A 37 2.80 -10.22 3.81
N ASN A 38 3.37 -10.10 2.62
CA ASN A 38 3.08 -10.99 1.51
C ASN A 38 4.41 -11.52 1.00
N THR A 39 4.73 -12.75 1.40
CA THR A 39 5.98 -13.46 1.06
C THR A 39 5.90 -14.16 -0.31
N GLY A 40 4.89 -13.83 -1.12
CA GLY A 40 4.79 -14.34 -2.49
C GLY A 40 5.88 -13.75 -3.39
N ILE A 41 6.65 -14.61 -4.06
CA ILE A 41 7.59 -14.22 -5.10
C ILE A 41 6.81 -13.44 -6.17
N LEU A 42 7.14 -12.16 -6.37
CA LEU A 42 6.63 -11.37 -7.49
C LEU A 42 7.32 -11.84 -8.77
N THR A 43 6.76 -12.86 -9.43
CA THR A 43 7.20 -13.26 -10.77
C THR A 43 6.74 -12.19 -11.76
N ILE A 44 7.59 -11.19 -11.98
CA ILE A 44 7.50 -10.31 -13.14
C ILE A 44 7.91 -11.13 -14.36
N ASN A 45 6.93 -11.67 -15.08
CA ASN A 45 7.15 -12.19 -16.44
C ASN A 45 7.45 -10.99 -17.35
N GLY A 46 8.69 -10.50 -17.28
CA GLY A 46 9.26 -9.66 -18.31
C GLY A 46 9.47 -10.53 -19.55
N SER A 47 8.76 -10.19 -20.62
CA SER A 47 8.89 -10.77 -21.96
C SER A 47 10.32 -10.71 -22.48
#